data_AF-A0AAX4PC27-F1
#
_entry.id   AF-A0AAX4PC27-F1
#
_cell.length_a   1.000
_cell.length_b   1.000
_cell.length_c   1.000
_cell.angle_alpha   90.00
_cell.angle_beta   90.00
_cell.angle_gamma   90.00
#
_symmetry.space_group_name_H-M   'P 1'
#
loop_
_entity.id
_entity.type
_entity.pdbx_description
1 polymer ?
#
loop_
_entity_poly.entity_id
_entity_poly.type
_entity_poly.pdbx_seq_one_letter_code
_entity_poly.pdbx_strand_id
1 'polypeptide(L)'
;MGRRRGGRRKWTDFKTLEKEAQEIKERKERGSDGEDDGTSSDTDTSESYSDSNSSDDEGKSGKTKGVSHLIEVNNPNDKKKGSMKARDASMGAAPTLTRREREELEKQRAKERYFKLQKEGKTEQARKDLERLAIIRKQREEAAKKRAEEKAKKEAAKK
;
A
#
# COMPACT_ATOMS: atom_id res chain seq x y z
N MET A 1 -2.16 -34.89 26.65
CA MET A 1 -1.39 -34.16 25.61
C MET A 1 -1.35 -32.68 25.96
N GLY A 2 -0.19 -32.14 26.36
CA GLY A 2 -0.05 -30.72 26.69
C GLY A 2 0.18 -29.85 25.45
N ARG A 3 -0.63 -28.80 25.25
CA ARG A 3 -0.46 -27.86 24.14
C ARG A 3 0.79 -27.00 24.37
N ARG A 4 1.79 -27.11 23.48
CA ARG A 4 2.98 -26.24 23.45
C ARG A 4 2.52 -24.78 23.28
N ARG A 5 2.74 -23.94 24.30
CA ARG A 5 2.54 -22.49 24.20
C ARG A 5 3.61 -21.94 23.25
N GLY A 6 3.19 -21.28 22.16
CA GLY A 6 4.09 -20.72 21.15
C GLY A 6 5.16 -19.81 21.75
N GLY A 7 6.37 -19.88 21.18
CA GLY A 7 7.53 -19.11 21.64
C GLY A 7 7.29 -17.59 21.64
N ARG A 8 7.96 -16.88 22.55
CA ARG A 8 7.85 -15.42 22.69
C ARG A 8 8.33 -14.76 21.40
N ARG A 9 7.42 -14.08 20.69
CA ARG A 9 7.78 -13.25 19.53
C ARG A 9 8.71 -12.13 20.00
N LYS A 10 9.92 -12.09 19.44
CA LYS A 10 10.87 -10.99 19.61
C LYS A 10 10.52 -9.95 18.56
N TRP A 11 10.14 -8.75 18.99
CA TRP A 11 10.00 -7.60 18.09
C TRP A 11 11.38 -6.94 17.97
N THR A 12 11.86 -6.74 16.75
CA THR A 12 13.08 -5.98 16.48
C THR A 12 12.80 -4.49 16.67
N ASP A 13 13.70 -3.76 17.32
CA ASP A 13 13.53 -2.33 17.56
C ASP A 13 13.60 -1.55 16.23
N PHE A 14 12.90 -0.42 16.12
CA PHE A 14 12.87 0.37 14.88
C PHE A 14 14.29 0.73 14.37
N LYS A 15 15.21 1.01 15.30
CA LYS A 15 16.62 1.30 14.98
C LYS A 15 17.39 0.09 14.42
N THR A 16 17.00 -1.14 14.77
CA THR A 16 17.64 -2.33 14.22
C THR A 16 17.11 -2.62 12.82
N LEU A 17 15.81 -2.42 12.60
CA LEU A 17 15.19 -2.56 11.29
C LEU A 17 15.73 -1.54 10.27
N GLU A 18 15.96 -0.29 10.70
CA GLU A 18 16.51 0.75 9.83
C GLU A 18 17.96 0.45 9.42
N LYS A 19 18.77 -0.08 10.35
CA LYS A 19 20.13 -0.55 10.05
C LYS A 19 20.12 -1.73 9.08
N GLU A 20 19.24 -2.71 9.30
CA GLU A 20 19.10 -3.87 8.43
C GLU A 20 18.63 -3.45 7.02
N ALA A 21 17.71 -2.49 6.91
CA ALA A 21 17.29 -1.94 5.63
C ALA A 21 18.42 -1.18 4.91
N GLN A 22 19.25 -0.43 5.65
CA GLN A 22 20.43 0.24 5.11
C GLN A 22 21.46 -0.78 4.60
N GLU A 23 21.71 -1.85 5.35
CA GLU A 23 22.65 -2.92 4.97
C GLU A 23 22.16 -3.68 3.73
N ILE A 24 20.86 -3.98 3.64
CA ILE A 24 20.25 -4.57 2.44
C ILE A 24 20.41 -3.66 1.23
N LYS A 25 20.20 -2.35 1.41
CA LYS A 25 20.36 -1.36 0.34
C LYS A 25 21.82 -1.24 -0.11
N GLU A 26 22.76 -1.20 0.83
CA GLU A 26 24.19 -1.14 0.56
C GLU A 26 24.68 -2.42 -0.13
N ARG A 27 24.19 -3.59 0.28
CA ARG A 27 24.48 -4.86 -0.40
C ARG A 27 23.89 -4.90 -1.82
N LYS A 28 22.71 -4.32 -2.04
CA LYS A 28 22.11 -4.19 -3.37
C LYS A 28 22.88 -3.22 -4.26
N GLU A 29 23.38 -2.12 -3.71
CA GLU A 29 24.23 -1.15 -4.43
C GLU A 29 25.63 -1.72 -4.72
N ARG A 30 26.19 -2.55 -3.83
CA ARG A 30 27.45 -3.28 -4.07
C ARG A 30 27.31 -4.51 -4.96
N GLY A 31 26.10 -5.08 -5.03
CA GLY A 31 25.78 -6.29 -5.80
C GLY A 31 25.13 -6.01 -7.16
N SER A 32 24.92 -4.75 -7.57
CA SER A 32 24.28 -4.42 -8.84
C SER A 32 25.21 -4.54 -10.07
N ASP A 33 26.28 -5.32 -9.98
CA ASP A 33 27.11 -5.72 -11.13
C ASP A 33 26.93 -7.21 -11.49
N GLY A 34 25.91 -7.88 -10.93
CA GLY A 34 25.65 -9.30 -11.19
C GLY A 34 24.18 -9.68 -11.09
N GLU A 35 23.56 -9.79 -12.27
CA GLU A 35 22.57 -10.81 -12.66
C GLU A 35 21.15 -10.78 -12.06
N ASP A 36 20.23 -10.53 -13.00
CA ASP A 36 18.89 -11.13 -13.17
C ASP A 36 18.71 -12.49 -12.46
N ASP A 37 17.75 -12.57 -11.53
CA ASP A 37 17.12 -13.83 -11.13
C ASP A 37 15.65 -13.57 -10.82
N GLY A 38 14.83 -13.90 -11.81
CA GLY A 38 13.39 -13.90 -11.75
C GLY A 38 12.88 -15.00 -10.81
N THR A 39 12.24 -14.59 -9.72
CA THR A 39 11.36 -15.48 -8.97
C THR A 39 10.00 -15.60 -9.68
N SER A 40 9.95 -16.34 -10.79
CA SER A 40 8.69 -16.80 -11.40
C SER A 40 8.34 -18.17 -10.82
N SER A 41 7.51 -18.17 -9.78
CA SER A 41 6.77 -19.35 -9.34
C SER A 41 5.47 -19.39 -10.14
N ASP A 42 5.48 -20.07 -11.28
CA ASP A 42 4.25 -20.38 -12.02
C ASP A 42 4.26 -21.84 -12.43
N THR A 43 3.49 -22.63 -11.69
CA THR A 43 2.98 -23.93 -12.12
C THR A 43 1.90 -23.67 -13.14
N ASP A 44 2.09 -24.06 -14.39
CA ASP A 44 0.95 -24.52 -15.17
C ASP A 44 1.33 -25.51 -16.28
N THR A 45 0.63 -26.63 -16.18
CA THR A 45 0.49 -27.69 -17.16
C THR A 45 -0.52 -27.21 -18.20
N SER A 46 -0.17 -27.23 -19.49
CA SER A 46 -1.01 -27.89 -20.50
C SER A 46 -0.39 -27.77 -21.88
N GLU A 47 -0.40 -28.91 -22.55
CA GLU A 47 0.00 -29.13 -23.93
C GLU A 47 -0.91 -28.41 -24.95
N SER A 48 -0.33 -28.22 -26.14
CA SER A 48 -0.90 -28.71 -27.41
C SER A 48 -1.33 -27.66 -28.46
N TYR A 49 -1.06 -28.11 -29.69
CA TYR A 49 -1.52 -27.75 -31.04
C TYR A 49 -1.08 -26.41 -31.67
N SER A 50 -0.09 -26.59 -32.54
CA SER A 50 0.21 -25.81 -33.75
C SER A 50 -0.83 -26.08 -34.84
N ASP A 51 -1.46 -25.03 -35.37
CA ASP A 51 -2.14 -24.91 -36.67
C ASP A 51 -2.36 -23.38 -36.83
N SER A 52 -2.20 -22.64 -37.94
CA SER A 52 -1.98 -22.93 -39.34
C SER A 52 -2.02 -21.57 -40.09
N ASN A 53 -1.19 -21.46 -41.13
CA ASN A 53 -1.36 -20.68 -42.36
C ASN A 53 -1.31 -19.13 -42.39
N SER A 54 -0.39 -18.69 -43.27
CA SER A 54 -0.07 -17.36 -43.76
C SER A 54 -1.21 -16.75 -44.59
N SER A 55 -1.49 -15.46 -44.41
CA SER A 55 -2.39 -14.69 -45.28
C SER A 55 -1.75 -13.35 -45.65
N ASP A 56 -1.57 -13.12 -46.94
CA ASP A 56 -1.12 -11.87 -47.56
C ASP A 56 -2.34 -11.22 -48.24
N ASP A 57 -2.80 -10.07 -47.73
CA ASP A 57 -3.61 -9.12 -48.50
C ASP A 57 -3.46 -7.70 -47.92
N GLU A 58 -3.06 -6.77 -48.79
CA GLU A 58 -2.63 -5.40 -48.54
C GLU A 58 -3.82 -4.43 -48.60
N GLY A 59 -4.12 -3.75 -47.49
CA GLY A 59 -5.22 -2.78 -47.40
C GLY A 59 -4.99 -1.64 -46.42
N LYS A 60 -4.26 -0.61 -46.85
CA LYS A 60 -4.15 0.78 -46.31
C LYS A 60 -4.87 1.03 -44.96
N SER A 61 -4.15 0.93 -43.84
CA SER A 61 -4.64 1.35 -42.53
C SER A 61 -3.80 2.50 -41.95
N GLY A 62 -4.47 3.62 -41.66
CA GLY A 62 -3.82 4.81 -41.10
C GLY A 62 -3.36 4.55 -39.68
N LYS A 63 -2.03 4.54 -39.46
CA LYS A 63 -1.24 4.27 -38.23
C LYS A 63 -1.88 4.68 -36.89
N THR A 64 -2.94 4.03 -36.46
CA THR A 64 -3.33 3.81 -35.06
C THR A 64 -2.23 3.01 -34.33
N LYS A 65 -2.18 3.11 -33.01
CA LYS A 65 -1.05 2.56 -32.25
C LYS A 65 -1.29 1.07 -31.97
N GLY A 66 -0.26 0.24 -32.22
CA GLY A 66 -0.27 -1.18 -31.90
C GLY A 66 -1.18 -2.04 -32.79
N VAL A 67 -1.65 -3.16 -32.23
CA VAL A 67 -2.43 -4.22 -32.92
C VAL A 67 -3.88 -3.82 -33.22
N SER A 68 -4.28 -2.60 -32.82
CA SER A 68 -5.66 -2.12 -32.97
C SER A 68 -6.17 -2.06 -34.42
N HIS A 69 -5.29 -2.03 -35.42
CA HIS A 69 -5.67 -2.14 -36.83
C HIS A 69 -6.00 -3.55 -37.30
N LEU A 70 -5.45 -4.56 -36.64
CA LEU A 70 -5.58 -5.96 -37.04
C LEU A 70 -6.91 -6.55 -36.54
N ILE A 71 -7.57 -5.88 -35.59
CA ILE A 71 -8.79 -6.36 -34.94
C ILE A 71 -9.97 -5.52 -35.43
N GLU A 72 -10.90 -6.17 -36.13
CA GLU A 72 -12.17 -5.55 -36.52
C GLU A 72 -13.09 -5.39 -35.30
N VAL A 73 -13.33 -4.15 -34.88
CA VAL A 73 -14.23 -3.87 -33.76
C VAL A 73 -15.69 -3.90 -34.24
N ASN A 74 -16.34 -5.06 -34.10
CA ASN A 74 -17.77 -5.24 -34.40
C ASN A 74 -18.64 -5.08 -33.15
N ASN A 75 -18.48 -3.96 -32.45
CA ASN A 75 -19.29 -3.64 -31.28
C ASN A 75 -20.46 -2.73 -31.69
N PRO A 76 -21.72 -3.22 -31.69
CA PRO A 76 -22.88 -2.44 -32.14
C PRO A 76 -23.21 -1.25 -31.23
N ASN A 77 -22.63 -1.18 -30.03
CA ASN A 77 -22.79 -0.04 -29.12
C ASN A 77 -21.55 0.87 -29.10
N ASP A 78 -20.57 0.66 -29.99
CA ASP A 78 -19.38 1.48 -30.05
C ASP A 78 -19.67 2.83 -30.71
N LYS A 79 -19.80 3.86 -29.87
CA LYS A 79 -20.05 5.23 -30.32
C LYS A 79 -18.73 5.85 -30.74
N LYS A 80 -18.46 5.88 -32.04
CA LYS A 80 -17.34 6.64 -32.62
C LYS A 80 -17.41 8.11 -32.15
N LYS A 81 -16.43 8.53 -31.35
CA LYS A 81 -16.38 9.92 -30.84
C LYS A 81 -16.07 10.86 -32.00
N GLY A 82 -17.07 11.67 -32.40
CA GLY A 82 -16.89 12.72 -33.40
C GLY A 82 -16.01 13.86 -32.88
N SER A 83 -15.28 14.52 -33.77
CA SER A 83 -14.48 15.71 -33.44
C SER A 83 -15.39 16.89 -33.08
N MET A 84 -15.54 17.16 -31.79
CA MET A 84 -16.24 18.35 -31.29
C MET A 84 -15.36 19.60 -31.49
N LYS A 85 -15.98 20.71 -31.90
CA LYS A 85 -15.30 22.00 -32.05
C LYS A 85 -15.04 22.60 -30.67
N ALA A 86 -13.83 23.11 -30.45
CA ALA A 86 -13.38 23.63 -29.16
C ALA A 86 -14.28 24.72 -28.54
N ARG A 87 -15.07 25.42 -29.36
CA ARG A 87 -16.03 26.45 -28.93
C ARG A 87 -17.25 25.91 -28.17
N ASP A 88 -17.60 24.64 -28.40
CA ASP A 88 -18.76 23.98 -27.77
C ASP A 88 -18.35 23.23 -26.48
N ALA A 89 -17.05 23.21 -26.16
CA ALA A 89 -16.56 22.76 -24.87
C ALA A 89 -16.83 23.86 -23.84
N SER A 90 -17.88 23.69 -23.04
CA SER A 90 -18.14 24.51 -21.85
C SER A 90 -16.99 24.37 -20.84
N MET A 91 -15.92 25.16 -21.00
CA MET A 91 -14.74 25.17 -20.14
C MET A 91 -14.88 26.06 -18.89
N GLY A 92 -16.06 26.68 -18.67
CA GLY A 92 -16.25 27.70 -17.63
C GLY A 92 -17.05 27.27 -16.38
N ALA A 93 -17.77 26.15 -16.44
CA ALA A 93 -18.48 25.62 -15.28
C ALA A 93 -17.77 24.35 -14.83
N ALA A 94 -17.23 24.35 -13.61
CA ALA A 94 -16.83 23.11 -12.96
C ALA A 94 -17.99 22.12 -13.13
N PRO A 95 -17.74 20.88 -13.59
CA PRO A 95 -18.80 19.92 -13.83
C PRO A 95 -19.64 19.86 -12.55
N THR A 96 -20.92 20.17 -12.66
CA THR A 96 -21.83 20.09 -11.52
C THR A 96 -21.84 18.63 -11.10
N LEU A 97 -21.03 18.29 -10.10
CA LEU A 97 -20.84 16.93 -9.61
C LEU A 97 -22.20 16.26 -9.57
N THR A 98 -22.31 15.12 -10.24
CA THR A 98 -23.57 14.39 -10.29
C THR A 98 -24.02 14.11 -8.86
N ARG A 99 -25.33 14.01 -8.61
CA ARG A 99 -25.85 13.79 -7.24
C ARG A 99 -25.13 12.64 -6.52
N ARG A 100 -24.78 11.59 -7.29
CA ARG A 100 -23.98 10.44 -6.83
C ARG A 100 -22.57 10.83 -6.43
N GLU A 101 -21.85 11.58 -7.25
CA GLU A 101 -20.49 12.05 -6.95
C GLU A 101 -20.44 12.95 -5.71
N ARG A 102 -21.48 13.77 -5.47
CA ARG A 102 -21.55 14.61 -4.26
C ARG A 102 -21.68 13.77 -2.99
N GLU A 103 -22.58 12.80 -3.00
CA GLU A 103 -22.79 11.89 -1.87
C GLU A 103 -21.56 11.01 -1.61
N GLU A 104 -20.87 10.57 -2.67
CA GLU A 104 -19.62 9.80 -2.55
C GLU A 104 -18.48 10.63 -1.95
N LEU A 105 -18.31 11.89 -2.39
CA LEU A 105 -17.30 12.79 -1.82
C LEU A 105 -17.61 13.14 -0.36
N GLU A 106 -18.87 13.33 -0.01
CA GLU A 106 -19.26 13.56 1.39
C GLU A 106 -18.98 12.33 2.25
N LYS A 107 -19.28 11.13 1.75
CA LYS A 107 -18.95 9.87 2.42
C LYS A 107 -17.44 9.69 2.61
N GLN A 108 -16.63 10.07 1.62
CA GLN A 108 -15.17 10.07 1.74
C GLN A 108 -14.70 11.07 2.80
N ARG A 109 -15.18 12.31 2.75
CA ARG A 109 -14.86 13.36 3.74
C ARG A 109 -15.27 12.97 5.15
N ALA A 110 -16.41 12.32 5.33
CA ALA A 110 -16.87 11.82 6.63
C ALA A 110 -15.94 10.74 7.19
N LYS A 111 -15.51 9.79 6.35
CA LYS A 111 -14.52 8.76 6.73
C LYS A 111 -13.18 9.40 7.10
N GLU A 112 -12.68 10.31 6.28
CA GLU A 112 -11.43 11.04 6.56
C GLU A 112 -11.51 11.81 7.87
N ARG A 113 -12.62 12.50 8.13
CA ARG A 113 -12.86 13.19 9.39
C ARG A 113 -12.85 12.23 10.56
N TYR A 114 -13.50 11.08 10.44
CA TYR A 114 -13.49 10.05 11.48
C TYR A 114 -12.06 9.54 11.75
N PHE A 115 -11.31 9.18 10.71
CA PHE A 115 -9.92 8.77 10.86
C PHE A 115 -9.04 9.86 11.45
N LYS A 116 -9.27 11.12 11.07
CA LYS A 116 -8.56 12.28 11.64
C LYS A 116 -8.86 12.43 13.12
N LEU A 117 -10.13 12.36 13.54
CA LEU A 117 -10.52 12.43 14.95
C LEU A 117 -9.95 11.26 15.77
N GLN A 118 -9.90 10.06 15.20
CA GLN A 118 -9.27 8.90 15.83
C GLN A 118 -7.76 9.13 16.03
N LYS A 119 -7.07 9.62 15.00
CA LYS A 119 -5.64 9.97 15.08
C LYS A 119 -5.36 11.07 16.11
N GLU A 120 -6.25 12.06 16.18
CA GLU A 120 -6.19 13.14 17.18
C GLU A 120 -6.53 12.66 18.60
N GLY A 121 -6.98 11.41 18.78
CA GLY A 121 -7.35 10.90 20.10
C GLY A 121 -8.69 11.41 20.60
N LYS A 122 -9.53 12.00 19.75
CA LYS A 122 -10.79 12.65 20.16
C LYS A 122 -11.97 11.70 20.25
N THR A 123 -11.93 10.56 19.57
CA THR A 123 -12.94 9.50 19.67
C THR A 123 -12.83 8.78 21.02
N GLU A 124 -13.94 8.26 21.55
CA GLU A 124 -13.92 7.55 22.83
C GLU A 124 -12.99 6.34 22.84
N GLN A 125 -12.89 5.63 21.70
CA GLN A 125 -11.98 4.51 21.54
C GLN A 125 -10.52 4.96 21.64
N ALA A 126 -10.14 6.02 20.91
CA ALA A 126 -8.77 6.51 20.96
C ALA A 126 -8.41 7.10 22.34
N ARG A 127 -9.36 7.75 23.03
CA ARG A 127 -9.16 8.21 24.41
C ARG A 127 -8.84 7.04 25.34
N LYS A 128 -9.64 5.97 25.31
CA LYS A 128 -9.41 4.75 26.11
C LYS A 128 -8.06 4.13 25.80
N ASP A 129 -7.67 4.06 24.53
CA ASP A 129 -6.37 3.53 24.13
C ASP A 129 -5.21 4.40 24.65
N LEU A 130 -5.34 5.73 24.56
CA LEU A 130 -4.35 6.67 25.11
C LEU A 130 -4.26 6.59 26.64
N GLU A 131 -5.38 6.47 27.34
CA GLU A 131 -5.44 6.27 28.78
C GLU A 131 -4.74 4.97 29.18
N ARG A 132 -5.03 3.87 28.47
CA ARG A 132 -4.35 2.58 28.68
C ARG A 132 -2.84 2.71 28.49
N LEU A 133 -2.40 3.38 27.42
CA LEU A 133 -0.98 3.63 27.18
C LEU A 133 -0.35 4.50 28.26
N ALA A 134 -1.07 5.52 28.76
CA ALA A 134 -0.60 6.38 29.85
C ALA A 134 -0.41 5.60 31.15
N ILE A 135 -1.32 4.68 31.50
CA ILE A 135 -1.18 3.80 32.67
C ILE A 135 0.08 2.94 32.53
N ILE A 136 0.33 2.35 31.36
CA ILE A 136 1.52 1.53 31.12
C ILE A 136 2.80 2.37 31.24
N ARG A 137 2.80 3.61 30.69
CA ARG A 137 3.94 4.53 30.83
C ARG A 137 4.23 4.84 32.29
N LYS A 138 3.21 5.19 33.08
CA LYS A 138 3.34 5.43 34.52
C LYS A 138 3.91 4.23 35.26
N GLN A 139 3.38 3.03 35.01
CA GLN A 139 3.90 1.80 35.63
C GLN A 139 5.36 1.53 35.27
N ARG A 140 5.77 1.81 34.02
CA ARG A 140 7.16 1.66 33.58
C ARG A 140 8.08 2.67 34.25
N GLU A 141 7.66 3.93 34.33
CA GLU A 141 8.40 5.00 34.99
C GLU A 141 8.55 4.72 36.49
N GLU A 142 7.48 4.33 37.18
CA GLU A 142 7.51 3.94 38.59
C GLU A 142 8.42 2.74 38.83
N ALA A 143 8.35 1.71 37.98
CA ALA A 143 9.24 0.56 38.07
C ALA A 143 10.71 0.92 37.80
N ALA A 144 10.97 1.85 36.88
CA ALA A 144 12.32 2.36 36.61
C ALA A 144 12.86 3.17 37.79
N LYS A 145 12.04 4.05 38.37
CA LYS A 145 12.37 4.82 39.59
C LYS A 145 12.65 3.90 40.77
N LYS A 146 11.77 2.94 41.06
CA LYS A 146 11.99 1.93 42.12
C LYS A 146 13.30 1.15 41.92
N ARG A 147 13.59 0.70 40.69
CA ARG A 147 14.86 0.02 40.40
C ARG A 147 16.08 0.92 40.56
N ALA A 148 15.98 2.20 40.23
CA ALA A 148 17.06 3.16 40.42
C ALA A 148 17.32 3.42 41.92
N GLU A 149 16.26 3.62 42.71
CA GLU A 149 16.34 3.82 44.16
C GLU A 149 16.91 2.58 44.88
N GLU A 150 16.49 1.37 44.50
CA GLU A 150 17.04 0.13 45.06
C GLU A 150 18.53 -0.04 44.72
N LYS A 151 18.94 0.34 43.50
CA LYS A 151 20.36 0.32 43.11
C LYS A 151 21.17 1.32 43.93
N ALA A 152 20.69 2.56 44.07
CA ALA A 152 21.35 3.59 44.86
C ALA A 152 21.48 3.18 46.34
N LYS A 153 20.45 2.59 46.94
CA LYS A 153 20.50 2.06 48.32
C LYS A 153 21.52 0.92 48.47
N LYS A 154 21.58 0.00 47.49
CA LYS A 154 22.55 -1.10 47.50
C LYS A 154 23.99 -0.61 47.30
N GLU A 155 24.21 0.44 46.52
CA GLU A 155 25.53 1.06 46.35
C GLU A 155 25.95 1.82 47.61
N ALA A 156 25.03 2.56 48.24
CA ALA A 156 25.28 3.23 49.53
C ALA A 156 25.56 2.24 50.66
N ALA A 157 24.91 1.06 50.67
CA ALA A 157 25.17 0.01 51.66
C ALA A 157 26.45 -0.81 51.39
N LYS A 158 27.04 -0.68 50.19
CA LYS A 158 28.31 -1.33 49.82
C LYS A 158 29.51 -0.41 49.98
N LYS A 159 29.28 0.86 50.30
CA LYS A 159 30.31 1.84 50.63
C LYS A 159 30.42 1.96 52.14
#